data_AF-A0AAW6NVR6-F1
#
_entry.id   AF-A0AAW6NVR6-F1
#
_cell.length_a   1.000
_cell.length_b   1.000
_cell.length_c   1.000
_cell.angle_alpha   90.00
_cell.angle_beta   90.00
_cell.angle_gamma   90.00
#
_symmetry.space_group_name_H-M   'P 1'
#
loop_
_entity.id
_entity.type
_entity.pdbx_description
1 polymer ?
#
loop_
_entity_poly.entity_id
_entity_poly.type
_entity_poly.pdbx_seq_one_letter_code
_entity_poly.pdbx_strand_id
1 'polypeptide(L)'
;MLKGISALDKWLARSTWHTGHPIDMGIFYSAVKEIISQNPNVLLHESEIAAYIKSSQSGKIEASELERLAKEYSQKAELISDYVILAK
;
A
#
# COMPACT_ATOMS: atom_id res chain seq x y z
N MET A 1 6.76 11.94 3.25
CA MET A 1 5.54 11.32 3.79
C MET A 1 4.39 11.67 2.87
N LEU A 2 3.93 10.69 2.11
CA LEU A 2 2.84 10.81 1.14
C LEU A 2 1.57 11.34 1.79
N LYS A 3 0.95 12.34 1.15
CA LYS A 3 -0.34 12.88 1.59
C LYS A 3 -1.41 11.80 1.46
N GLY A 4 -2.22 11.59 2.49
CA GLY A 4 -3.31 10.61 2.46
C GLY A 4 -2.87 9.15 2.59
N ILE A 5 -1.64 8.86 3.03
CA ILE A 5 -1.14 7.48 3.21
C ILE A 5 -2.03 6.63 4.13
N SER A 6 -2.77 7.26 5.05
CA SER A 6 -3.78 6.62 5.91
C SER A 6 -4.98 6.04 5.17
N ALA A 7 -5.14 6.29 3.86
CA ALA A 7 -6.10 5.56 3.05
C ALA A 7 -5.88 4.04 3.11
N LEU A 8 -4.64 3.59 3.35
CA LEU A 8 -4.29 2.18 3.55
C LEU A 8 -4.89 1.58 4.82
N ASP A 9 -5.28 2.38 5.82
CA ASP A 9 -5.84 1.88 7.08
C ASP A 9 -7.12 1.08 6.87
N LYS A 10 -7.94 1.45 5.87
CA LYS A 10 -9.16 0.70 5.52
C LYS A 10 -8.87 -0.72 5.05
N TRP A 11 -7.74 -0.90 4.36
CA TRP A 11 -7.27 -2.20 3.90
C TRP A 11 -6.58 -2.95 5.05
N LEU A 12 -5.66 -2.29 5.76
CA LEU A 12 -4.87 -2.86 6.86
C LEU A 12 -5.68 -3.22 8.12
N ALA A 13 -6.88 -2.65 8.30
CA ALA A 13 -7.79 -2.99 9.38
C ALA A 13 -8.49 -4.35 9.18
N ARG A 14 -8.41 -4.95 7.99
CA ARG A 14 -9.08 -6.22 7.68
C ARG A 14 -8.22 -7.39 8.10
N SER A 15 -8.78 -8.35 8.83
CA SER A 15 -8.04 -9.54 9.26
C SER A 15 -7.48 -10.37 8.11
N THR A 16 -8.03 -10.24 6.90
CA THR A 16 -7.63 -10.99 5.70
C THR A 16 -6.78 -10.18 4.72
N TRP A 17 -6.32 -8.98 5.09
CA TRP A 17 -5.62 -8.07 4.16
C TRP A 17 -4.41 -8.72 3.47
N HIS A 18 -3.76 -9.64 4.17
CA HIS A 18 -2.55 -10.35 3.77
C HIS A 18 -2.81 -11.60 2.92
N THR A 19 -4.07 -12.03 2.75
CA THR A 19 -4.41 -13.30 2.06
C THR A 19 -4.61 -13.14 0.55
N GLY A 20 -4.54 -11.91 0.03
CA GLY A 20 -4.83 -11.63 -1.39
C GLY A 20 -6.30 -11.79 -1.78
N HIS A 21 -7.22 -11.76 -0.81
CA HIS A 21 -8.65 -11.91 -1.08
C HIS A 21 -9.15 -10.79 -2.03
N PRO A 22 -9.95 -11.09 -3.07
CA PRO A 22 -10.33 -10.09 -4.09
C PRO A 22 -10.99 -8.82 -3.54
N ILE A 23 -11.81 -8.94 -2.50
CA ILE A 23 -12.43 -7.77 -1.83
C ILE A 23 -11.35 -6.87 -1.22
N ASP A 24 -10.36 -7.46 -0.56
CA ASP A 24 -9.31 -6.74 0.14
C ASP A 24 -8.38 -6.07 -0.86
N MET A 25 -8.10 -6.74 -1.98
CA MET A 25 -7.38 -6.16 -3.11
C MET A 25 -8.10 -4.94 -3.71
N GLY A 26 -9.43 -5.00 -3.85
CA GLY A 26 -10.22 -3.85 -4.29
C GLY A 26 -10.06 -2.63 -3.37
N ILE A 27 -10.00 -2.85 -2.05
CA ILE A 27 -9.79 -1.79 -1.06
C ILE A 27 -8.36 -1.26 -1.14
N PHE A 28 -7.36 -2.13 -1.27
CA PHE A 28 -5.96 -1.74 -1.49
C PHE A 28 -5.81 -0.85 -2.73
N TYR A 29 -6.35 -1.25 -3.88
CA TYR A 29 -6.26 -0.44 -5.11
C TYR A 29 -6.98 0.89 -4.99
N SER A 30 -8.13 0.92 -4.31
CA SER A 30 -8.85 2.16 -4.04
C SER A 30 -8.04 3.12 -3.18
N ALA A 31 -7.36 2.60 -2.14
CA ALA A 31 -6.46 3.38 -1.30
C ALA A 31 -5.26 3.93 -2.08
N VAL A 32 -4.60 3.09 -2.89
CA VAL A 32 -3.48 3.52 -3.75
C VAL A 32 -3.92 4.63 -4.72
N LYS A 33 -5.08 4.48 -5.37
CA LYS A 33 -5.64 5.51 -6.26
C LYS A 33 -5.90 6.82 -5.52
N GLU A 34 -6.43 6.75 -4.30
CA GLU A 34 -6.65 7.93 -3.46
C GLU A 34 -5.32 8.63 -3.14
N ILE A 35 -4.28 7.90 -2.75
CA ILE A 35 -2.94 8.46 -2.50
C ILE A 35 -2.39 9.11 -3.77
N ILE A 36 -2.45 8.46 -4.93
CA ILE A 36 -2.00 9.03 -6.21
C ILE A 36 -2.73 10.36 -6.51
N SER A 37 -4.04 10.42 -6.29
CA SER A 37 -4.83 11.63 -6.55
C SER A 37 -4.43 12.81 -5.67
N GLN A 38 -3.92 12.54 -4.46
CA GLN A 38 -3.48 13.56 -3.50
C GLN A 38 -2.02 13.96 -3.68
N ASN A 39 -1.24 13.19 -4.45
CA ASN A 39 0.18 13.43 -4.71
C ASN A 39 0.43 13.42 -6.24
N PRO A 40 -0.08 14.43 -6.98
CA PRO A 40 0.02 14.44 -8.44
C PRO A 40 1.49 14.47 -8.90
N ASN A 41 1.83 13.62 -9.86
CA ASN A 41 3.17 13.48 -10.46
C ASN A 41 4.27 13.06 -9.47
N VAL A 42 3.88 12.46 -8.35
CA VAL A 42 4.79 11.91 -7.35
C VAL A 42 4.70 10.38 -7.39
N LEU A 43 5.85 9.73 -7.56
CA LEU A 43 5.95 8.27 -7.50
C LEU A 43 5.74 7.80 -6.06
N LEU A 44 4.91 6.78 -5.86
CA LEU A 44 4.70 6.18 -4.54
C LEU A 44 5.81 5.17 -4.25
N HIS A 45 6.98 5.69 -3.84
CA HIS A 45 8.16 4.87 -3.58
C HIS A 45 7.89 3.72 -2.62
N GLU A 46 8.42 2.53 -2.95
CA GLU A 46 8.23 1.30 -2.18
C GLU A 46 8.65 1.47 -0.71
N SER A 47 9.66 2.31 -0.45
CA SER A 47 10.22 2.54 0.88
C SER A 47 9.23 3.23 1.82
N GLU A 48 8.49 4.25 1.34
CA GLU A 48 7.50 4.97 2.14
C GLU A 48 6.28 4.08 2.44
N ILE A 49 5.80 3.34 1.45
CA ILE A 49 4.65 2.45 1.60
C ILE A 49 5.01 1.25 2.51
N ALA A 50 6.17 0.63 2.30
CA ALA A 50 6.63 -0.48 3.13
C ALA A 50 6.81 -0.05 4.59
N ALA A 51 7.41 1.12 4.83
CA ALA A 51 7.56 1.66 6.19
C ALA A 51 6.20 1.85 6.88
N TYR A 52 5.18 2.31 6.14
CA TYR A 52 3.84 2.49 6.67
C TYR A 52 3.12 1.18 6.98
N ILE A 53 3.21 0.19 6.09
CA ILE A 53 2.65 -1.16 6.35
C ILE A 53 3.30 -1.77 7.59
N LYS A 54 4.64 -1.69 7.69
CA LYS A 54 5.40 -2.23 8.82
C LYS A 54 5.04 -1.56 10.13
N SER A 55 4.91 -0.23 10.15
CA SER A 55 4.53 0.49 11.38
C SER A 55 3.11 0.14 11.84
N SER A 56 2.17 -0.01 10.90
CA SER A 56 0.77 -0.32 11.21
C SER A 56 0.55 -1.78 11.69
N GLN A 57 1.39 -2.71 11.24
CA GLN A 57 1.20 -4.15 11.46
C GLN A 57 2.28 -4.80 12.36
N SER A 58 3.26 -4.03 12.83
CA SER A 58 4.28 -4.52 13.76
C SER A 58 3.66 -5.18 14.99
N GLY A 59 4.12 -6.39 15.32
CA GLY A 59 3.62 -7.18 16.44
C GLY A 59 2.25 -7.82 16.25
N LYS A 60 1.58 -7.66 15.09
CA LYS A 60 0.29 -8.29 14.79
C LYS A 60 0.42 -9.60 14.00
N ILE A 61 1.49 -9.74 13.22
CA ILE A 61 1.84 -10.95 12.47
C ILE A 61 3.35 -11.21 12.60
N GLU A 62 3.80 -12.39 12.16
CA GLU A 62 5.21 -12.78 12.17
C GLU A 62 6.08 -11.79 11.39
N ALA A 63 7.25 -11.43 11.94
CA ALA A 63 8.08 -10.36 11.40
C ALA A 63 8.59 -10.64 9.98
N SER A 64 8.95 -11.90 9.69
CA SER A 64 9.40 -12.31 8.36
C SER A 64 8.27 -12.26 7.33
N GLU A 65 7.06 -12.62 7.74
CA GLU A 65 5.86 -12.52 6.91
C GLU A 65 5.50 -11.05 6.65
N LEU A 66 5.57 -10.21 7.69
CA LEU A 66 5.35 -8.77 7.56
C LEU A 66 6.34 -8.12 6.59
N GLU A 67 7.63 -8.46 6.67
CA GLU A 67 8.64 -7.92 5.74
C GLU A 67 8.35 -8.34 4.30
N ARG A 68 7.98 -9.61 4.08
CA ARG A 68 7.59 -10.12 2.76
C ARG A 68 6.37 -9.38 2.21
N LEU A 69 5.31 -9.24 3.01
CA LEU A 69 4.06 -8.59 2.62
C LEU A 69 4.26 -7.09 2.38
N ALA A 70 4.99 -6.41 3.26
CA ALA A 70 5.28 -4.98 3.12
C ALA A 70 6.01 -4.71 1.80
N LYS A 71 6.99 -5.55 1.44
CA LYS A 71 7.69 -5.47 0.15
C LYS A 71 6.75 -5.75 -1.02
N GLU A 72 5.96 -6.81 -0.95
CA GLU A 72 5.06 -7.19 -2.05
C GLU A 72 4.05 -6.09 -2.39
N TYR A 73 3.38 -5.54 -1.37
CA TYR A 73 2.36 -4.53 -1.58
C TYR A 73 2.94 -3.14 -1.86
N SER A 74 4.11 -2.81 -1.33
CA SER A 74 4.77 -1.55 -1.66
C SER A 74 5.24 -1.51 -3.12
N GLN A 75 5.82 -2.61 -3.62
CA GLN A 75 6.19 -2.75 -5.03
C GLN A 75 4.97 -2.65 -5.95
N LYS A 76 3.84 -3.24 -5.53
CA LYS A 76 2.58 -3.15 -6.27
C LYS A 76 2.06 -1.72 -6.32
N ALA A 77 2.15 -0.97 -5.21
CA ALA A 77 1.76 0.45 -5.17
C ALA A 77 2.65 1.33 -6.06
N GLU A 78 3.96 1.10 -6.02
CA GLU A 78 4.92 1.83 -6.87
C GLU A 78 4.61 1.61 -8.35
N LEU A 79 4.48 0.35 -8.79
CA LEU A 79 4.14 -0.02 -10.16
C LEU A 79 2.84 0.62 -10.66
N ILE A 80 1.80 0.66 -9.81
CA ILE A 80 0.54 1.33 -10.16
C ILE A 80 0.77 2.83 -10.33
N SER A 81 1.52 3.45 -9.41
CA SER A 81 1.78 4.88 -9.49
C SER A 81 2.63 5.27 -10.70
N ASP A 82 3.66 4.48 -11.02
CA ASP A 82 4.50 4.67 -12.19
C ASP A 82 3.67 4.59 -13.48
N TYR A 83 2.84 3.55 -13.61
CA TYR A 83 1.93 3.41 -14.74
C TYR A 83 0.98 4.61 -14.89
N VAL A 84 0.40 5.09 -13.80
CA VAL A 84 -0.51 6.25 -13.83
C VAL A 84 0.23 7.55 -14.14
N ILE A 85 1.51 7.68 -13.79
CA ILE A 85 2.34 8.83 -14.15
C ILE A 85 2.68 8.80 -15.64
N LEU A 86 3.06 7.64 -16.18
CA LEU A 86 3.47 7.46 -17.58
C LEU A 86 2.29 7.51 -18.57
N ALA A 87 1.08 7.15 -18.14
CA ALA A 87 -0.12 7.15 -18.98
C ALA A 87 -0.81 8.52 -19.10
N LYS A 88 -0.23 9.58 -18.52
CA LYS A 88 -0.71 10.97 -18.63
C LYS A 88 0.02 11.71 -19.74
#